data_AF-A0A1I3NJC4-F1
#
_entry.id   AF-A0A1I3NJC4-F1
#
_cell.length_a   1.000
_cell.length_b   1.000
_cell.length_c   1.000
_cell.angle_alpha   90.00
_cell.angle_beta   90.00
_cell.angle_gamma   90.00
#
_symmetry.space_group_name_H-M   'P 1'
#
loop_
_entity.id
_entity.type
_entity.pdbx_description
1 polymer ?
#
loop_
_entity_poly.entity_id
_entity_poly.type
_entity_poly.pdbx_seq_one_letter_code
_entity_poly.pdbx_strand_id
1 'polypeptide(L)'
;MKSLGALVVSPAQCTVVTELMPGWGSLWAQRLRWQRGALENHGTDGTTPQTFRHWAQQRGIGYGVVALGAYLLLVLVMALSLDRWVWFPFWFGVGLLFMIERVLTVWRGGWRARLLGATLFPELLFSAFLCTVHTRGIVDIWLGREASRRHAPTPVAEPLDRPGAP
;
A
#
# COMPACT_ATOMS: atom_id res chain seq x y z
N MET A 1 -19.78 18.45 0.29
CA MET A 1 -19.74 18.73 1.75
C MET A 1 -18.44 19.40 2.17
N LYS A 2 -17.25 18.77 2.01
CA LYS A 2 -15.96 19.46 2.25
C LYS A 2 -15.72 20.67 1.35
N SER A 3 -16.09 20.57 0.07
CA SER A 3 -16.07 21.70 -0.88
C SER A 3 -17.04 22.83 -0.54
N LEU A 4 -18.05 22.56 0.30
CA LEU A 4 -19.04 23.51 0.79
C LEU A 4 -18.68 24.05 2.19
N GLY A 5 -17.47 23.74 2.70
CA GLY A 5 -17.00 24.20 4.01
C GLY A 5 -17.47 23.37 5.21
N ALA A 6 -18.20 22.27 5.00
CA ALA A 6 -18.66 21.42 6.10
C ALA A 6 -17.51 20.58 6.70
N LEU A 7 -17.42 20.56 8.03
CA LEU A 7 -16.46 19.74 8.78
C LEU A 7 -16.97 18.30 8.87
N VAL A 8 -16.17 17.35 8.40
CA VAL A 8 -16.41 15.92 8.59
C VAL A 8 -15.69 15.50 9.86
N VAL A 9 -16.44 15.19 10.91
CA VAL A 9 -15.92 14.72 12.20
C VAL A 9 -16.16 13.22 12.31
N SER A 10 -15.15 12.47 12.76
CA SER A 10 -15.26 11.06 13.13
C SER A 10 -15.20 10.97 14.66
N PRO A 11 -16.34 10.81 15.36
CA PRO A 11 -16.36 10.69 16.82
C PRO A 11 -15.56 9.48 17.29
N ALA A 12 -14.85 9.61 18.42
CA ALA A 12 -14.01 8.54 18.96
C ALA A 12 -14.80 7.27 19.31
N GLN A 13 -16.09 7.41 19.62
CA GLN A 13 -17.01 6.33 19.95
C GLN A 13 -17.38 5.45 18.74
N CYS A 14 -17.12 5.92 17.51
CA CYS A 14 -17.39 5.20 16.27
C CYS A 14 -16.11 4.58 15.70
N THR A 15 -15.33 3.89 16.54
CA THR A 15 -14.11 3.21 16.10
C THR A 15 -14.49 1.89 15.43
N VAL A 16 -14.11 1.72 14.17
CA VAL A 16 -14.30 0.47 13.43
C VAL A 16 -13.00 -0.30 13.45
N VAL A 17 -13.05 -1.56 13.85
CA VAL A 17 -11.93 -2.48 13.66
C VAL A 17 -11.97 -2.94 12.22
N THR A 18 -10.99 -2.50 11.44
CA THR A 18 -10.87 -2.95 10.06
C THR A 18 -10.46 -4.41 10.07
N GLU A 19 -11.34 -5.28 9.59
CA GLU A 19 -10.97 -6.68 9.34
C GLU A 19 -9.82 -6.72 8.33
N LEU A 20 -8.74 -7.40 8.72
CA LEU A 20 -7.61 -7.63 7.84
C LEU A 20 -7.97 -8.71 6.83
N MET A 21 -7.70 -8.46 5.55
CA MET A 21 -7.83 -9.49 4.54
C MET A 21 -6.76 -10.58 4.76
N PRO A 22 -7.15 -11.85 4.99
CA PRO A 22 -6.21 -12.91 5.37
C PRO A 22 -5.32 -13.38 4.20
N GLY A 23 -5.68 -13.06 2.95
CA GLY A 23 -4.96 -13.53 1.75
C GLY A 23 -4.34 -12.43 0.89
N TRP A 24 -3.22 -12.74 0.25
CA TRP A 24 -2.55 -11.88 -0.72
C TRP A 24 -3.43 -11.54 -1.93
N GLY A 25 -4.21 -12.51 -2.44
CA GLY A 25 -5.12 -12.30 -3.57
C GLY A 25 -6.29 -11.37 -3.24
N SER A 26 -6.85 -11.47 -2.03
CA SER A 26 -7.88 -10.56 -1.55
C SER A 26 -7.32 -9.14 -1.35
N LEU A 27 -6.14 -9.03 -0.76
CA LEU A 27 -5.45 -7.74 -0.56
C LEU A 27 -5.10 -7.08 -1.89
N TRP A 28 -4.67 -7.87 -2.88
CA TRP A 28 -4.46 -7.41 -4.25
C TRP A 28 -5.72 -6.76 -4.83
N ALA A 29 -6.85 -7.47 -4.79
CA ALA A 29 -8.11 -6.97 -5.33
C ALA A 29 -8.58 -5.70 -4.59
N GLN A 30 -8.39 -5.63 -3.28
CA GLN A 30 -8.73 -4.45 -2.48
C GLN A 30 -7.87 -3.24 -2.86
N ARG A 31 -6.55 -3.41 -2.94
CA ARG A 31 -5.62 -2.32 -3.29
C ARG A 31 -5.84 -1.84 -4.72
N LEU A 32 -6.09 -2.74 -5.67
CA LEU A 32 -6.37 -2.37 -7.05
C LEU A 32 -7.65 -1.52 -7.17
N ARG A 33 -8.71 -1.88 -6.43
CA ARG A 33 -9.93 -1.04 -6.35
C ARG A 33 -9.64 0.33 -5.74
N TRP A 34 -8.85 0.39 -4.67
CA TRP A 34 -8.54 1.66 -4.00
C TRP A 34 -7.66 2.58 -4.86
N GLN A 35 -6.68 2.02 -5.58
CA GLN A 35 -5.85 2.79 -6.52
C GLN A 35 -6.68 3.34 -7.68
N ARG A 36 -7.56 2.52 -8.25
CA ARG A 36 -8.45 2.93 -9.34
C ARG A 36 -9.43 4.01 -8.91
N GLY A 37 -10.14 3.81 -7.81
CA GLY A 37 -11.10 4.80 -7.30
C GLY A 37 -10.44 6.13 -6.94
N ALA A 38 -9.21 6.09 -6.42
CA ALA A 38 -8.47 7.31 -6.16
C ALA A 38 -8.05 8.03 -7.46
N LEU A 39 -7.60 7.30 -8.49
CA LEU A 39 -7.22 7.90 -9.77
C LEU A 39 -8.43 8.49 -10.53
N GLU A 40 -9.56 7.78 -10.54
CA GLU A 40 -10.83 8.28 -11.11
C GLU A 40 -11.25 9.58 -10.41
N ASN A 41 -11.14 9.64 -9.08
CA ASN A 41 -11.48 10.84 -8.31
C ASN A 41 -10.53 12.03 -8.58
N HIS A 42 -9.25 11.77 -8.91
CA HIS A 42 -8.32 12.83 -9.33
C HIS A 42 -8.62 13.41 -10.71
N GLY A 43 -9.23 12.62 -11.60
CA GLY A 43 -9.68 13.11 -12.90
C GLY A 43 -10.83 14.12 -12.81
N THR A 44 -11.69 13.99 -11.80
CA THR A 44 -12.84 14.88 -11.58
C THR A 44 -12.57 16.11 -10.70
N ASP A 45 -11.68 16.00 -9.70
CA ASP A 45 -11.60 17.02 -8.62
C ASP A 45 -10.58 18.16 -8.86
N GLY A 46 -9.76 18.10 -9.91
CA GLY A 46 -8.73 19.11 -10.19
C GLY A 46 -7.66 19.26 -9.09
N THR A 47 -6.69 20.17 -9.29
CA THR A 47 -5.64 20.47 -8.29
C THR A 47 -6.01 21.69 -7.46
N THR A 48 -6.87 21.52 -6.45
CA THR A 48 -7.12 22.53 -5.42
C THR A 48 -6.20 22.34 -4.21
N PRO A 49 -5.92 23.39 -3.40
CA PRO A 49 -5.05 23.27 -2.21
C PRO A 49 -5.51 22.20 -1.21
N GLN A 50 -6.82 21.95 -1.14
CA GLN A 50 -7.42 20.96 -0.26
C GLN A 50 -7.18 19.52 -0.75
N THR A 51 -7.09 19.32 -2.07
CA THR A 51 -6.84 18.02 -2.71
C THR A 51 -5.34 17.73 -2.90
N PHE A 52 -4.47 18.75 -2.80
CA PHE A 52 -3.02 18.65 -3.02
C PHE A 52 -2.35 17.57 -2.15
N ARG A 53 -2.78 17.40 -0.89
CA ARG A 53 -2.23 16.38 0.00
C ARG A 53 -2.49 14.96 -0.52
N HIS A 54 -3.69 14.70 -1.04
CA HIS A 54 -4.02 13.40 -1.66
C HIS A 54 -3.18 13.18 -2.93
N TRP A 55 -3.01 14.24 -3.72
CA TRP A 55 -2.15 14.26 -4.90
C TRP A 55 -0.67 13.98 -4.56
N ALA A 56 -0.16 14.53 -3.46
CA ALA A 56 1.20 14.29 -2.99
C ALA A 56 1.41 12.85 -2.50
N GLN A 57 0.41 12.27 -1.81
CA GLN A 57 0.46 10.88 -1.37
C GLN A 57 0.51 9.90 -2.55
N GLN A 58 -0.28 10.15 -3.61
CA GLN A 58 -0.23 9.31 -4.81
C GLN A 58 1.09 9.42 -5.56
N ARG A 59 1.62 10.64 -5.74
CA ARG A 59 2.96 10.85 -6.30
C ARG A 59 4.06 10.19 -5.46
N GLY A 60 3.92 10.22 -4.14
CA GLY A 60 4.85 9.55 -3.22
C GLY A 60 4.92 8.04 -3.44
N ILE A 61 3.79 7.39 -3.68
CA ILE A 61 3.74 5.96 -4.02
C ILE A 61 4.44 5.71 -5.36
N GLY A 62 4.14 6.54 -6.38
CA GLY A 62 4.79 6.43 -7.69
C GLY A 62 6.31 6.62 -7.62
N TYR A 63 6.78 7.59 -6.84
CA TYR A 63 8.21 7.80 -6.59
C TYR A 63 8.87 6.59 -5.92
N GLY A 64 8.17 5.95 -4.97
CA GLY A 64 8.65 4.71 -4.34
C GLY A 64 8.90 3.59 -5.35
N VAL A 65 8.05 3.46 -6.37
CA VAL A 65 8.24 2.48 -7.46
C VAL A 65 9.49 2.78 -8.29
N VAL A 66 9.68 4.04 -8.67
CA VAL A 66 10.85 4.47 -9.46
C VAL A 66 12.14 4.31 -8.65
N ALA A 67 12.13 4.74 -7.38
CA ALA A 67 13.29 4.66 -6.50
C ALA A 67 13.71 3.20 -6.25
N LEU A 68 12.76 2.30 -5.96
CA LEU A 68 13.05 0.88 -5.77
C LEU A 68 13.54 0.23 -7.07
N GLY A 69 12.89 0.53 -8.20
CA GLY A 69 13.30 0.01 -9.51
C GLY A 69 14.71 0.48 -9.91
N ALA A 70 15.01 1.76 -9.72
CA ALA A 70 16.33 2.33 -9.99
C ALA A 70 17.40 1.75 -9.06
N TYR A 71 17.09 1.54 -7.77
CA TYR A 71 18.00 0.88 -6.83
C TYR A 71 18.35 -0.54 -7.27
N LEU A 72 17.35 -1.36 -7.62
CA LEU A 72 17.58 -2.73 -8.10
C LEU A 72 18.35 -2.75 -9.42
N LEU A 73 18.04 -1.85 -10.35
CA LEU A 73 18.77 -1.70 -11.60
C LEU A 73 20.23 -1.33 -11.35
N LEU A 74 20.50 -0.38 -10.45
CA LEU A 74 21.86 0.03 -10.10
C LEU A 74 22.64 -1.12 -9.48
N VAL A 75 22.02 -1.89 -8.57
CA VAL A 75 22.63 -3.09 -7.98
C VAL A 75 22.94 -4.14 -9.05
N LEU A 76 22.02 -4.36 -10.00
CA LEU A 76 22.23 -5.29 -11.10
C LEU A 76 23.36 -4.84 -12.04
N VAL A 77 23.38 -3.58 -12.45
CA VAL A 77 24.44 -3.00 -13.28
C VAL A 77 25.79 -3.10 -12.56
N MET A 78 25.84 -2.80 -11.27
CA MET A 78 27.04 -2.93 -10.45
C MET A 78 27.53 -4.39 -10.40
N ALA A 79 26.62 -5.34 -10.20
CA ALA A 79 26.95 -6.77 -10.15
C ALA A 79 27.47 -7.33 -11.49
N LEU A 80 26.96 -6.82 -12.62
CA LEU A 80 27.38 -7.23 -13.96
C LEU A 80 28.63 -6.50 -14.45
N SER A 81 28.90 -5.29 -13.96
CA SER A 81 29.99 -4.44 -14.44
C SER A 81 31.29 -4.58 -13.65
N LEU A 82 31.26 -5.16 -12.44
CA LEU A 82 32.44 -5.27 -11.58
C LEU A 82 32.86 -6.73 -11.40
N ASP A 83 34.05 -7.08 -11.88
CA ASP A 83 34.68 -8.40 -11.61
C ASP A 83 35.09 -8.59 -10.14
N ARG A 84 35.14 -7.48 -9.38
CA ARG A 84 35.50 -7.45 -7.96
C ARG A 84 34.46 -6.67 -7.17
N TRP A 85 33.94 -7.26 -6.11
CA TRP A 85 32.95 -6.62 -5.26
C TRP A 85 33.56 -5.44 -4.48
N VAL A 86 33.09 -4.22 -4.77
CA VAL A 86 33.53 -3.00 -4.08
C VAL A 86 32.56 -2.69 -2.94
N TRP A 87 33.06 -2.75 -1.71
CA TRP A 87 32.30 -2.38 -0.53
C TRP A 87 32.37 -0.87 -0.32
N PHE A 88 31.21 -0.20 -0.28
CA PHE A 88 31.12 1.21 0.08
C PHE A 88 30.65 1.36 1.54
N PRO A 89 31.56 1.50 2.52
CA PRO A 89 31.21 1.49 3.94
C PRO A 89 30.26 2.63 4.33
N PHE A 90 30.28 3.75 3.60
CA PHE A 90 29.31 4.84 3.77
C PHE A 90 27.86 4.35 3.59
N TRP A 91 27.58 3.63 2.50
CA TRP A 91 26.23 3.11 2.21
C TRP A 91 25.81 2.02 3.21
N PHE A 92 26.76 1.23 3.70
CA PHE A 92 26.50 0.29 4.80
C PHE A 92 26.10 1.01 6.09
N GLY A 93 26.79 2.10 6.44
CA GLY A 93 26.43 2.92 7.60
C GLY A 93 25.03 3.50 7.51
N VAL A 94 24.66 4.03 6.33
CA VAL A 94 23.28 4.51 6.08
C VAL A 94 22.27 3.37 6.20
N GLY A 95 22.53 2.21 5.61
CA GLY A 95 21.66 1.04 5.72
C GLY A 95 21.49 0.55 7.16
N LEU A 96 22.56 0.57 7.95
CA LEU A 96 22.52 0.20 9.37
C LEU A 96 21.71 1.20 10.19
N LEU A 97 21.85 2.50 9.93
CA LEU A 97 21.05 3.54 10.59
C LEU A 97 19.55 3.33 10.36
N PHE A 98 19.14 3.05 9.11
CA PHE A 98 17.76 2.72 8.78
C PHE A 98 17.26 1.45 9.48
N MET A 99 18.10 0.40 9.55
CA MET A 99 17.77 -0.81 10.31
C MET A 99 17.54 -0.52 11.79
N ILE A 100 18.40 0.28 12.42
CA ILE A 100 18.28 0.66 13.82
C ILE A 100 16.98 1.44 14.05
N GLU A 101 16.72 2.46 13.24
CA GLU A 101 15.48 3.24 13.32
C GLU A 101 14.25 2.32 13.26
N ARG A 102 14.19 1.41 12.28
CA ARG A 102 13.07 0.44 12.14
C ARG A 102 12.87 -0.41 13.38
N VAL A 103 13.95 -0.94 13.95
CA VAL A 103 13.88 -1.77 15.15
C VAL A 103 13.35 -0.95 16.34
N LEU A 104 13.77 0.31 16.47
CA LEU A 104 13.29 1.24 17.49
C LEU A 104 11.80 1.59 17.29
N THR A 105 11.34 1.79 16.05
CA THR A 105 9.91 2.05 15.76
C THR A 105 9.03 0.89 16.21
N VAL A 106 9.49 -0.34 16.00
CA VAL A 106 8.73 -1.56 16.29
C VAL A 106 9.00 -2.09 17.71
N TRP A 107 9.72 -1.33 18.55
CA TRP A 107 10.14 -1.78 19.87
C TRP A 107 8.97 -2.19 20.78
N ARG A 108 7.80 -1.57 20.60
CA ARG A 108 6.56 -1.87 21.34
C ARG A 108 5.78 -3.08 20.79
N GLY A 109 6.09 -3.58 19.59
CA GLY A 109 5.38 -4.68 18.93
C GLY A 109 5.76 -6.10 19.38
N GLY A 110 6.67 -6.23 20.36
CA GLY A 110 7.14 -7.52 20.86
C GLY A 110 8.29 -8.14 20.05
N TRP A 111 8.80 -9.30 20.47
CA TRP A 111 10.03 -9.89 19.92
C TRP A 111 9.91 -10.35 18.46
N ARG A 112 8.74 -10.88 18.06
CA ARG A 112 8.46 -11.24 16.66
C ARG A 112 8.48 -10.02 15.75
N ALA A 113 7.96 -8.89 16.25
CA ALA A 113 7.97 -7.64 15.53
C ALA A 113 9.38 -7.02 15.45
N ARG A 114 10.24 -7.25 16.45
CA ARG A 114 11.67 -6.89 16.39
C ARG A 114 12.45 -7.71 15.37
N LEU A 115 12.20 -9.03 15.29
CA LEU A 115 12.79 -9.87 14.23
C LEU A 115 12.31 -9.44 12.83
N LEU A 116 11.02 -9.16 12.68
CA LEU A 116 10.46 -8.58 11.45
C LEU A 116 11.07 -7.20 11.14
N GLY A 117 11.30 -6.36 12.15
CA GLY A 117 11.93 -5.05 12.04
C GLY A 117 13.40 -5.12 11.64
N ALA A 118 14.14 -6.09 12.18
CA ALA A 118 15.54 -6.35 11.85
C ALA A 118 15.71 -7.00 10.47
N THR A 119 14.66 -7.60 9.92
CA THR A 119 14.72 -8.21 8.60
C THR A 119 14.29 -7.19 7.53
N LEU A 120 15.21 -6.82 6.64
CA LEU A 120 14.93 -5.96 5.48
C LEU A 120 14.06 -6.67 4.42
N PHE A 121 14.16 -8.00 4.32
CA PHE A 121 13.48 -8.81 3.30
C PHE A 121 11.94 -8.67 3.28
N PRO A 122 11.21 -8.77 4.41
CA PRO A 122 9.75 -8.60 4.42
C PRO A 122 9.29 -7.24 3.89
N GLU A 123 10.03 -6.18 4.19
CA GLU A 123 9.73 -4.84 3.68
C GLU A 123 10.00 -4.74 2.19
N LEU A 124 11.13 -5.29 1.71
CA LEU A 124 11.44 -5.33 0.28
C LEU A 124 10.38 -6.09 -0.50
N LEU A 125 9.94 -7.25 0.00
CA LEU A 125 8.89 -8.06 -0.59
C LEU A 125 7.56 -7.31 -0.63
N PHE A 126 7.19 -6.64 0.46
CA PHE A 126 5.96 -5.85 0.51
C PHE A 126 6.02 -4.62 -0.42
N SER A 127 7.17 -3.96 -0.49
CA SER A 127 7.41 -2.82 -1.38
C SER A 127 7.37 -3.25 -2.84
N ALA A 128 7.99 -4.38 -3.19
CA ALA A 128 7.93 -4.98 -4.52
C ALA A 128 6.51 -5.39 -4.91
N PHE A 129 5.75 -5.96 -3.95
CA PHE A 129 4.34 -6.26 -4.13
C PHE A 129 3.53 -4.98 -4.45
N LEU A 130 3.70 -3.92 -3.67
CA LEU A 130 3.03 -2.64 -3.92
C LEU A 130 3.42 -2.00 -5.26
N CYS A 131 4.70 -2.11 -5.64
CA CYS A 131 5.17 -1.67 -6.96
C CYS A 131 4.45 -2.43 -8.07
N THR A 132 4.32 -3.75 -7.94
CA THR A 132 3.65 -4.58 -8.95
C THR A 132 2.15 -4.25 -9.05
N VAL A 133 1.47 -4.03 -7.91
CA VAL A 133 0.07 -3.58 -7.87
C VAL A 133 -0.09 -2.25 -8.61
N HIS A 134 0.82 -1.30 -8.35
CA HIS A 134 0.77 0.02 -8.97
C HIS A 134 1.03 -0.06 -10.47
N THR A 135 2.06 -0.78 -10.92
CA THR A 135 2.36 -0.97 -12.34
C THR A 135 1.20 -1.66 -13.06
N ARG A 136 0.59 -2.70 -12.48
CA ARG A 136 -0.59 -3.33 -13.07
C ARG A 136 -1.79 -2.39 -13.14
N GLY A 137 -2.03 -1.60 -12.08
CA GLY A 137 -3.10 -0.60 -12.07
C GLY A 137 -2.92 0.43 -13.19
N ILE A 138 -1.70 0.94 -13.37
CA ILE A 138 -1.33 1.81 -14.48
C ILE A 138 -1.59 1.09 -15.81
N VAL A 139 -1.01 -0.11 -16.01
CA VAL A 139 -1.15 -0.88 -17.26
C VAL A 139 -2.62 -1.15 -17.61
N ASP A 140 -3.46 -1.51 -16.64
CA ASP A 140 -4.90 -1.75 -16.85
C ASP A 140 -5.64 -0.47 -17.30
N ILE A 141 -5.23 0.70 -16.81
CA ILE A 141 -5.77 2.01 -17.20
C ILE A 141 -5.29 2.41 -18.60
N TRP A 142 -4.00 2.22 -18.90
CA TRP A 142 -3.43 2.47 -20.23
C TRP A 142 -4.03 1.55 -21.30
N LEU A 143 -4.35 0.31 -20.94
CA LEU A 143 -4.99 -0.66 -21.84
C LEU A 143 -6.51 -0.46 -21.97
N GLY A 144 -7.09 0.57 -21.35
CA GLY A 144 -8.52 0.87 -21.43
C GLY A 144 -9.43 -0.26 -20.93
N ARG A 145 -8.92 -1.15 -20.06
CA ARG A 145 -9.69 -2.30 -19.58
C ARG A 145 -10.69 -1.84 -18.52
N GLU A 146 -11.94 -1.69 -18.93
CA GLU A 146 -13.07 -1.51 -18.01
C GLU A 146 -13.19 -2.72 -17.07
N ALA A 147 -13.34 -2.45 -15.77
CA ALA A 147 -13.41 -3.50 -14.78
C ALA A 147 -14.68 -4.33 -14.99
N SER A 148 -14.50 -5.59 -15.36
CA SER A 148 -15.51 -6.63 -15.16
C SER A 148 -15.92 -6.63 -13.68
N ARG A 149 -17.13 -6.13 -13.40
CA ARG A 149 -17.75 -6.17 -12.07
C ARG A 149 -17.92 -7.63 -11.64
N ARG A 150 -16.97 -8.18 -10.89
CA ARG A 150 -17.23 -9.37 -10.07
C ARG A 150 -18.12 -8.96 -8.91
N HIS A 151 -19.43 -9.10 -9.11
CA HIS A 151 -20.37 -9.17 -8.01
C HIS A 151 -20.00 -10.42 -7.20
N ALA A 152 -19.63 -10.25 -5.94
CA ALA A 152 -19.62 -11.38 -5.02
C ALA A 152 -21.06 -11.89 -4.94
N PRO A 153 -21.32 -13.21 -5.06
CA PRO A 153 -22.66 -13.73 -4.87
C PRO A 153 -23.14 -13.32 -3.48
N THR A 154 -24.26 -12.61 -3.44
CA THR A 154 -24.97 -12.30 -2.21
C THR A 154 -25.20 -13.62 -1.48
N PRO A 155 -24.71 -13.81 -0.24
CA PRO A 155 -25.16 -14.96 0.53
C PRO A 155 -26.66 -14.79 0.70
N VAL A 156 -27.42 -15.74 0.14
CA VAL A 156 -28.87 -15.82 0.31
C VAL A 156 -29.12 -15.85 1.82
N ALA A 157 -29.77 -14.81 2.33
CA ALA A 157 -30.15 -14.75 3.73
C ALA A 157 -31.05 -15.96 4.03
N GLU A 158 -30.57 -16.83 4.90
CA GLU A 158 -31.33 -17.96 5.43
C GLU A 158 -32.56 -17.42 6.18
N PRO A 159 -33.77 -17.93 5.91
CA PRO A 159 -34.97 -17.45 6.58
C PRO A 159 -34.85 -17.68 8.09
N LEU A 160 -34.96 -16.61 8.88
CA LEU A 160 -35.10 -16.68 10.33
C LEU A 160 -36.40 -17.41 10.67
N ASP A 161 -36.31 -18.73 10.85
CA ASP A 161 -37.37 -19.54 11.45
C ASP A 161 -37.52 -19.10 12.91
N ARG A 162 -38.72 -18.61 13.26
CA ARG A 162 -39.06 -18.17 14.60
C ARG A 162 -39.51 -19.39 15.41
N PRO A 163 -39.13 -19.49 16.69
CA PRO A 163 -39.99 -20.15 17.65
C PRO A 163 -40.34 -19.25 18.83
N GLY A 164 -41.64 -19.22 19.15
CA GLY A 164 -42.11 -19.11 20.54
C GLY A 164 -42.44 -17.71 21.05
N ALA A 165 -43.72 -17.34 20.94
CA ALA A 165 -44.40 -16.54 21.95
C ALA A 165 -44.32 -17.24 23.32
N PRO A 166 -44.35 -16.48 24.42
CA PRO A 166 -45.61 -16.39 25.17
C PRO A 166 -46.22 -14.98 25.19
#